data_AF-A0A7L4ZI69-F1
#
_entry.id   AF-A0A7L4ZI69-F1
#
_cell.length_a   1.000
_cell.length_b   1.000
_cell.length_c   1.000
_cell.angle_alpha   90.00
_cell.angle_beta   90.00
_cell.angle_gamma   90.00
#
_symmetry.space_group_name_H-M   'P 1'
#
loop_
_entity.id
_entity.type
_entity.pdbx_description
1 polymer ?
#
loop_
_entity_poly.entity_id
_entity_poly.type
_entity_poly.pdbx_seq_one_letter_code
_entity_poly.pdbx_strand_id
1 'polypeptide(L)'
;MSKKFTVRPKKFVMESGQSNIDPNIFEKIIRTVSSNDIEIDENYERLIIVNDKTGEPFYQKNFTVKVGSFLGKKYSYHIINFIEFSKVENLLCEISDPREGTTIKLKLSFELSCIKGKGIKVIQFLKKNKNASEAIHKIITSWIRNFIEAHPNFTNDFFRLEEELRTTIIYQAERKGFRIRGISFAPIGNRNKGPLQHITIVHATKCQIFDDHIEVRNKIVVNLINVRAYSWKNIDDPETWIKQKADAIIQNELIDKSFKDIVDEFKSGYRRNISSKLDEAVREIGYSIQHIISIPSEEIADFLDGFVFNLGDQDTFETSEAEIKIKLSVTIEGKGTKLNGIDKKYIKPRKSIIDDVQKMTLEIVRKELRNVDPAKYYKEFNDVSNSLKATIKKQLIYVFKLDQTDLKVSISFLNTDLKERFDKLYAERGIVKIESKTKNTHYEIKYGVQVVNDWHVFHKNHIKYFGKTIEEYKDISDHIKNEIELEVKRVAGFLIEAAETRKLDYEIGLLFENTQHIITEEFGLQLKAPRLKRVSHSDLNDNDVYAMAFLEQREQIKEELKLALMEDDDDLVDELTKKLKKSSDRLKGISNTDSKLIITASDTKKIGNNGEE
;
A
#
# COMPACT_ATOMS: atom_id res chain seq x y z
N MET A 1 54.53 -18.26 19.01
CA MET A 1 54.90 -19.25 17.98
C MET A 1 53.75 -19.34 16.97
N SER A 2 53.83 -18.65 15.83
CA SER A 2 52.80 -18.75 14.79
C SER A 2 53.00 -20.03 13.99
N LYS A 3 52.06 -20.97 14.10
CA LYS A 3 52.02 -22.14 13.23
C LYS A 3 51.68 -21.66 11.82
N LYS A 4 52.69 -21.55 10.94
CA LYS A 4 52.47 -21.41 9.50
C LYS A 4 51.72 -22.66 9.02
N PHE A 5 50.43 -22.54 8.75
CA PHE A 5 49.69 -23.54 8.00
C PHE A 5 50.17 -23.50 6.55
N THR A 6 51.17 -24.31 6.23
CA THR A 6 51.43 -24.69 4.83
C THR A 6 50.28 -25.59 4.37
N VAL A 7 49.27 -24.97 3.76
CA VAL A 7 48.26 -25.68 2.97
C VAL A 7 49.03 -26.41 1.86
N ARG A 8 49.14 -27.73 1.96
CA ARG A 8 49.69 -28.54 0.88
C ARG A 8 48.74 -28.38 -0.31
N PRO A 9 49.20 -27.91 -1.48
CA PRO A 9 48.34 -27.84 -2.66
C PRO A 9 47.81 -29.25 -2.95
N LYS A 10 46.48 -29.40 -2.98
CA LYS A 10 45.84 -30.64 -3.41
C LYS A 10 46.40 -30.98 -4.80
N LYS A 11 47.02 -32.15 -4.92
CA LYS A 11 47.56 -32.62 -6.18
C LYS A 11 46.39 -32.77 -7.16
N PHE A 12 46.41 -32.00 -8.25
CA PHE A 12 45.38 -32.03 -9.28
C PHE A 12 45.26 -33.45 -9.84
N VAL A 13 44.05 -34.03 -9.77
CA VAL A 13 43.70 -35.28 -10.44
C VAL A 13 42.81 -34.89 -11.62
N MET A 14 43.30 -35.09 -12.85
CA MET A 14 42.43 -35.05 -14.01
C MET A 14 41.82 -36.43 -14.20
N GLU A 15 40.50 -36.49 -14.29
CA GLU A 15 39.86 -37.60 -14.97
C GLU A 15 40.18 -37.46 -16.47
N SER A 16 40.82 -38.47 -17.05
CA SER A 16 41.00 -38.53 -18.51
C SER A 16 39.65 -38.83 -19.14
N GLY A 17 38.81 -37.80 -19.28
CA GLY A 17 37.59 -37.89 -20.08
C GLY A 17 37.92 -38.38 -21.48
N GLN A 18 37.13 -39.30 -22.02
CA GLN A 18 37.28 -39.77 -23.40
C GLN A 18 37.25 -38.54 -24.33
N SER A 19 38.34 -38.32 -25.08
CA SER A 19 38.38 -37.22 -26.04
C SER A 19 37.45 -37.55 -27.20
N ASN A 20 36.39 -36.78 -27.40
CA ASN A 20 35.53 -36.83 -28.59
C ASN A 20 36.21 -36.30 -29.88
N ILE A 21 37.54 -36.22 -29.88
CA ILE A 21 38.29 -35.79 -31.06
C ILE A 21 38.39 -36.97 -32.00
N ASP A 22 38.02 -36.76 -33.26
CA ASP A 22 38.22 -37.72 -34.34
C ASP A 22 39.69 -38.23 -34.32
N PRO A 23 39.94 -39.54 -34.15
CA PRO A 23 41.30 -40.08 -34.18
C PRO A 23 42.01 -39.79 -35.51
N ASN A 24 41.25 -39.60 -36.59
CA ASN A 24 41.75 -39.33 -37.93
C ASN A 24 41.78 -37.84 -38.26
N ILE A 25 41.62 -36.97 -37.26
CA ILE A 25 41.60 -35.52 -37.45
C ILE A 25 42.83 -34.99 -38.20
N PHE A 26 43.97 -35.69 -38.15
CA PHE A 26 45.17 -35.27 -38.85
C PHE A 26 45.31 -35.78 -40.27
N GLU A 27 44.53 -36.76 -40.74
CA GLU A 27 44.76 -37.37 -42.06
C GLU A 27 44.71 -36.37 -43.21
N LYS A 28 43.88 -35.32 -43.08
CA LYS A 28 43.81 -34.21 -44.06
C LYS A 28 45.05 -33.32 -44.07
N ILE A 29 45.75 -33.20 -42.94
CA ILE A 29 46.93 -32.33 -42.79
C ILE A 29 48.21 -33.13 -43.00
N ILE A 30 48.27 -34.35 -42.45
CA ILE A 30 49.43 -35.25 -42.48
C ILE A 30 48.91 -36.67 -42.69
N ARG A 31 49.21 -37.23 -43.86
CA ARG A 31 48.97 -38.65 -44.15
C ARG A 31 50.29 -39.40 -44.19
N THR A 32 50.30 -40.59 -43.62
CA THR A 32 51.43 -41.52 -43.76
C THR A 32 51.13 -42.42 -44.94
N VAL A 33 52.04 -42.46 -45.91
CA VAL A 33 51.87 -43.21 -47.16
C VAL A 33 52.91 -44.32 -47.26
N SER A 34 52.61 -45.33 -48.07
CA SER A 34 53.59 -46.33 -48.49
C SER A 34 54.69 -45.67 -49.32
N SER A 35 55.90 -46.24 -49.31
CA SER A 35 56.99 -45.77 -50.17
C SER A 35 56.63 -45.84 -51.66
N ASN A 36 55.66 -46.67 -52.04
CA ASN A 36 55.27 -46.88 -53.44
C ASN A 36 54.09 -45.99 -53.88
N ASP A 37 53.34 -45.42 -52.92
CA ASP A 37 52.08 -44.72 -53.17
C ASP A 37 52.23 -43.23 -52.84
N ILE A 38 53.26 -42.60 -53.42
CA ILE A 38 53.57 -41.19 -53.16
C ILE A 38 53.02 -40.34 -54.30
N GLU A 39 51.84 -39.77 -54.09
CA GLU A 39 51.25 -38.74 -54.93
C GLU A 39 51.18 -37.44 -54.12
N ILE A 40 51.86 -36.40 -54.60
CA ILE A 40 51.93 -35.09 -53.96
C ILE A 40 51.48 -33.99 -54.92
N ASP A 41 50.66 -33.07 -54.42
CA ASP A 41 50.48 -31.76 -55.06
C ASP A 41 51.64 -30.84 -54.67
N GLU A 42 52.58 -30.60 -55.58
CA GLU A 42 53.78 -29.79 -55.30
C GLU A 42 53.49 -28.35 -54.84
N ASN A 43 52.30 -27.83 -55.13
CA ASN A 43 51.92 -26.47 -54.73
C ASN A 43 51.60 -26.38 -53.23
N TYR A 44 51.01 -27.44 -52.68
CA TYR A 44 50.34 -27.41 -51.37
C TYR A 44 50.83 -28.47 -50.41
N GLU A 45 51.45 -29.52 -50.94
CA GLU A 45 51.91 -30.67 -50.20
C GLU A 45 53.44 -30.78 -50.21
N ARG A 46 53.99 -31.47 -49.22
CA ARG A 46 55.42 -31.80 -49.17
C ARG A 46 55.63 -33.18 -48.58
N LEU A 47 56.42 -33.97 -49.29
CA LEU A 47 56.93 -35.24 -48.78
C LEU A 47 58.02 -34.98 -47.72
N ILE A 48 57.86 -35.61 -46.57
CA ILE A 48 58.87 -35.68 -45.51
C ILE A 48 59.05 -37.15 -45.14
N ILE A 49 60.26 -37.65 -45.38
CA ILE A 49 60.69 -39.00 -45.07
C ILE A 49 61.42 -38.94 -43.74
N VAL A 50 61.02 -39.73 -42.74
CA VAL A 50 61.62 -39.71 -41.41
C VAL A 50 62.21 -41.08 -41.11
N ASN A 51 63.49 -41.10 -40.71
CA ASN A 51 64.11 -42.32 -40.20
C ASN A 51 63.43 -42.74 -38.89
N ASP A 52 62.94 -43.98 -38.82
CA ASP A 52 62.11 -44.39 -37.70
C ASP A 52 62.86 -44.44 -36.38
N LYS A 53 64.16 -44.76 -36.44
CA LYS A 53 65.04 -44.89 -35.28
C LYS A 53 65.60 -43.55 -34.83
N THR A 54 66.14 -42.75 -35.76
CA THR A 54 66.84 -41.50 -35.42
C THR A 54 65.93 -40.27 -35.40
N GLY A 55 64.77 -40.33 -36.07
CA GLY A 55 63.90 -39.16 -36.26
C GLY A 55 64.46 -38.14 -37.26
N GLU A 56 65.55 -38.48 -37.96
CA GLU A 56 66.19 -37.63 -38.94
C GLU A 56 65.31 -37.47 -40.19
N PRO A 57 65.05 -36.23 -40.65
CA PRO A 57 64.15 -35.96 -41.77
C PRO A 57 64.89 -35.82 -43.11
N PHE A 58 64.25 -36.26 -44.19
CA PHE A 58 64.68 -36.11 -45.58
C PHE A 58 63.50 -35.59 -46.42
N TYR A 59 63.77 -34.73 -47.40
CA TYR A 59 62.70 -34.10 -48.22
C TYR A 59 62.51 -34.75 -49.60
N GLN A 60 63.38 -35.68 -49.97
CA GLN A 60 63.32 -36.40 -51.24
C GLN A 60 63.97 -37.78 -51.09
N LYS A 61 63.62 -38.72 -51.96
CA LYS A 61 64.27 -40.04 -52.04
C LYS A 61 65.69 -39.91 -52.61
N ASN A 62 66.61 -39.42 -51.79
CA ASN A 62 68.02 -39.34 -52.15
C ASN A 62 68.72 -40.71 -52.00
N PHE A 63 69.95 -40.79 -52.48
CA PHE A 63 70.79 -41.99 -52.38
C PHE A 63 70.91 -42.50 -50.93
N THR A 64 71.01 -41.58 -49.95
CA THR A 64 71.10 -41.91 -48.52
C THR A 64 69.89 -42.68 -48.00
N VAL A 65 68.67 -42.28 -48.37
CA VAL A 65 67.43 -42.99 -48.00
C VAL A 65 67.40 -44.36 -48.67
N LYS A 66 67.75 -44.46 -49.96
CA LYS A 66 67.77 -45.74 -50.70
C LYS A 66 68.74 -46.76 -50.10
N VAL A 67 69.99 -46.34 -49.84
CA VAL A 67 71.02 -47.20 -49.22
C VAL A 67 70.64 -47.54 -47.78
N GLY A 68 70.10 -46.57 -47.03
CA GLY A 68 69.61 -46.81 -45.68
C GLY A 68 68.53 -47.88 -45.61
N SER A 69 67.56 -47.84 -46.52
CA SER A 69 66.51 -48.86 -46.62
C SER A 69 67.08 -50.22 -47.00
N PHE A 70 68.05 -50.28 -47.91
CA PHE A 70 68.75 -51.53 -48.27
C PHE A 70 69.48 -52.15 -47.06
N LEU A 71 70.02 -51.31 -46.17
CA LEU A 71 70.65 -51.72 -44.91
C LEU A 71 69.64 -52.00 -43.78
N GLY A 72 68.35 -52.13 -44.08
CA GLY A 72 67.31 -52.47 -43.11
C GLY A 72 66.86 -51.33 -42.20
N LYS A 73 67.25 -50.07 -42.47
CA LYS A 73 66.67 -48.92 -41.75
C LYS A 73 65.22 -48.73 -42.19
N LYS A 74 64.33 -48.56 -41.23
CA LYS A 74 62.91 -48.25 -41.49
C LYS A 74 62.72 -46.74 -41.62
N TYR A 75 61.92 -46.35 -42.60
CA TYR A 75 61.57 -44.97 -42.88
C TYR A 75 60.05 -44.85 -43.00
N SER A 76 59.49 -43.85 -42.34
CA SER A 76 58.10 -43.44 -42.52
C SER A 76 58.01 -42.31 -43.54
N TYR A 77 57.08 -42.41 -44.48
CA TYR A 77 56.85 -41.40 -45.52
C TYR A 77 55.58 -40.62 -45.15
N HIS A 78 55.73 -39.32 -44.90
CA HIS A 78 54.62 -38.46 -44.54
C HIS A 78 54.42 -37.39 -45.61
N ILE A 79 53.18 -37.23 -46.06
CA ILE A 79 52.79 -36.11 -46.91
C ILE A 79 52.08 -35.09 -46.03
N ILE A 80 52.58 -33.87 -46.00
CA ILE A 80 51.98 -32.77 -45.26
C ILE A 80 51.31 -31.80 -46.23
N ASN A 81 50.03 -31.55 -46.03
CA ASN A 81 49.28 -30.48 -46.68
C ASN A 81 49.30 -29.22 -45.81
N PHE A 82 49.74 -28.09 -46.38
CA PHE A 82 49.86 -26.82 -45.65
C PHE A 82 48.66 -25.89 -45.81
N ILE A 83 47.69 -26.26 -46.64
CA ILE A 83 46.47 -25.48 -46.90
C ILE A 83 45.29 -26.06 -46.13
N GLU A 84 45.20 -27.38 -46.04
CA GLU A 84 44.10 -28.06 -45.36
C GLU A 84 44.07 -27.72 -43.87
N PHE A 85 42.84 -27.52 -43.38
CA PHE A 85 42.55 -27.35 -41.97
C PHE A 85 41.69 -28.50 -41.48
N SER A 86 42.04 -29.02 -40.32
CA SER A 86 41.20 -29.96 -39.60
C SER A 86 40.48 -29.28 -38.47
N LYS A 87 39.18 -29.52 -38.39
CA LYS A 87 38.31 -28.93 -37.37
C LYS A 87 38.34 -29.80 -36.12
N VAL A 88 38.79 -29.23 -35.01
CA VAL A 88 38.68 -29.81 -33.67
C VAL A 88 37.42 -29.23 -33.05
N GLU A 89 36.43 -30.08 -32.78
CA GLU A 89 35.18 -29.66 -32.15
C GLU A 89 35.06 -30.21 -30.73
N ASN A 90 34.49 -29.39 -29.84
CA ASN A 90 34.07 -29.81 -28.50
C ASN A 90 35.20 -30.44 -27.66
N LEU A 91 36.44 -29.95 -27.82
CA LEU A 91 37.56 -30.35 -26.98
C LEU A 91 37.24 -29.98 -25.53
N LEU A 92 37.03 -31.00 -24.68
CA LEU A 92 36.68 -30.79 -23.30
C LEU A 92 37.95 -30.59 -22.46
N CYS A 93 38.07 -29.43 -21.84
CA CYS A 93 39.09 -29.12 -20.86
C CYS A 93 38.43 -28.88 -19.50
N GLU A 94 38.72 -29.73 -18.53
CA GLU A 94 38.32 -29.52 -17.15
C GLU A 94 39.42 -28.75 -16.41
N ILE A 95 39.03 -27.64 -15.83
CA ILE A 95 39.89 -26.63 -15.23
C ILE A 95 39.44 -26.51 -13.78
N SER A 96 40.35 -26.58 -12.81
CA SER A 96 40.01 -26.20 -11.43
C SER A 96 40.74 -24.92 -11.05
N ASP A 97 40.01 -23.93 -10.55
CA ASP A 97 40.63 -22.73 -10.00
C ASP A 97 41.33 -23.09 -8.67
N PRO A 98 42.65 -22.90 -8.56
CA PRO A 98 43.38 -23.26 -7.36
C PRO A 98 42.99 -22.45 -6.12
N ARG A 99 42.39 -21.25 -6.28
CA ARG A 99 41.96 -20.42 -5.15
C ARG A 99 40.54 -20.72 -4.71
N GLU A 100 39.60 -20.78 -5.65
CA GLU A 100 38.19 -20.98 -5.34
C GLU A 100 37.80 -22.45 -5.18
N GLY A 101 38.62 -23.38 -5.70
CA GLY A 101 38.29 -24.81 -5.72
C GLY A 101 37.14 -25.16 -6.66
N THR A 102 36.65 -24.20 -7.44
CA THR A 102 35.62 -24.40 -8.47
C THR A 102 36.21 -25.06 -9.70
N THR A 103 35.56 -26.13 -10.15
CA THR A 103 35.91 -26.84 -11.38
C THR A 103 34.98 -26.40 -12.51
N ILE A 104 35.55 -25.97 -13.63
CA ILE A 104 34.85 -25.52 -14.82
C ILE A 104 35.19 -26.45 -15.98
N LYS A 105 34.18 -26.80 -16.76
CA LYS A 105 34.33 -27.53 -18.01
C LYS A 105 34.26 -26.55 -19.19
N LEU A 106 35.35 -26.42 -19.92
CA LEU A 106 35.48 -25.58 -21.10
C LEU A 106 35.40 -26.47 -22.34
N LYS A 107 34.42 -26.25 -23.21
CA LYS A 107 34.45 -26.76 -24.58
C LYS A 107 35.26 -25.80 -25.43
N LEU A 108 36.23 -26.34 -26.13
CA LEU A 108 37.06 -25.60 -27.06
C LEU A 108 36.86 -26.15 -28.48
N SER A 109 36.59 -25.26 -29.43
CA SER A 109 36.54 -25.63 -30.85
C SER A 109 37.46 -24.70 -31.65
N PHE A 110 38.21 -25.26 -32.60
CA PHE A 110 39.17 -24.51 -33.43
C PHE A 110 39.52 -25.29 -34.71
N GLU A 111 40.16 -24.59 -35.64
CA GLU A 111 40.74 -25.18 -36.84
C GLU A 111 42.26 -25.24 -36.70
N LEU A 112 42.85 -26.36 -37.13
CA LEU A 112 44.27 -26.64 -37.01
C LEU A 112 44.86 -26.94 -38.39
N SER A 113 46.02 -26.39 -38.71
CA SER A 113 46.81 -26.77 -39.90
C SER A 113 48.30 -26.77 -39.60
N CYS A 114 49.13 -27.20 -40.56
CA CYS A 114 50.58 -27.15 -40.44
C CYS A 114 51.15 -25.86 -41.03
N ILE A 115 52.09 -25.21 -40.32
CA ILE A 115 52.82 -24.06 -40.86
C ILE A 115 53.81 -24.54 -41.93
N LYS A 116 53.81 -23.89 -43.10
CA LYS A 116 54.77 -24.14 -44.19
C LYS A 116 56.21 -24.07 -43.67
N GLY A 117 56.98 -25.13 -43.91
CA GLY A 117 58.37 -25.25 -43.45
C GLY A 117 58.55 -25.77 -42.01
N LYS A 118 57.49 -25.92 -41.21
CA LYS A 118 57.56 -26.50 -39.85
C LYS A 118 57.06 -27.95 -39.75
N GLY A 119 56.79 -28.60 -40.90
CA GLY A 119 56.26 -29.95 -40.98
C GLY A 119 56.96 -31.01 -40.14
N ILE A 120 58.30 -30.99 -40.13
CA ILE A 120 59.10 -31.93 -39.34
C ILE A 120 58.82 -31.80 -37.84
N LYS A 121 58.66 -30.57 -37.33
CA LYS A 121 58.36 -30.35 -35.90
C LYS A 121 57.03 -30.98 -35.53
N VAL A 122 56.05 -30.88 -36.43
CA VAL A 122 54.73 -31.50 -36.24
C VAL A 122 54.85 -33.02 -36.24
N ILE A 123 55.53 -33.63 -37.23
CA ILE A 123 55.72 -35.09 -37.28
C ILE A 123 56.43 -35.59 -36.02
N GLN A 124 57.52 -34.93 -35.61
CA GLN A 124 58.26 -35.29 -34.40
C GLN A 124 57.43 -35.14 -33.12
N PHE A 125 56.54 -34.15 -33.07
CA PHE A 125 55.61 -33.98 -31.96
C PHE A 125 54.58 -35.11 -31.92
N LEU A 126 53.96 -35.43 -33.06
CA LEU A 126 52.94 -36.48 -33.16
C LEU A 126 53.52 -37.87 -32.89
N LYS A 127 54.70 -38.18 -33.42
CA LYS A 127 55.37 -39.49 -33.26
C LYS A 127 55.67 -39.86 -31.79
N LYS A 128 55.78 -38.89 -30.90
CA LYS A 128 56.00 -39.14 -29.46
C LYS A 128 54.75 -39.62 -28.72
N ASN A 129 53.59 -39.59 -29.38
CA ASN A 129 52.30 -39.92 -28.79
C ASN A 129 51.67 -41.09 -29.55
N LYS A 130 50.88 -41.91 -28.83
CA LYS A 130 50.19 -43.07 -29.45
C LYS A 130 49.12 -42.64 -30.45
N ASN A 131 48.44 -41.53 -30.16
CA ASN A 131 47.38 -40.96 -30.97
C ASN A 131 47.61 -39.45 -31.11
N ALA A 132 47.44 -38.94 -32.32
CA ALA A 132 47.57 -37.51 -32.62
C ALA A 132 46.49 -36.67 -31.92
N SER A 133 45.26 -37.20 -31.79
CA SER A 133 44.18 -36.52 -31.08
C SER A 133 44.49 -36.36 -29.58
N GLU A 134 44.98 -37.42 -28.95
CA GLU A 134 45.43 -37.42 -27.55
C GLU A 134 46.60 -36.45 -27.34
N ALA A 135 47.55 -36.40 -28.29
CA ALA A 135 48.68 -35.47 -28.24
C ALA A 135 48.23 -34.01 -28.19
N ILE A 136 47.26 -33.66 -29.03
CA ILE A 136 46.69 -32.31 -29.09
C ILE A 136 45.89 -31.97 -27.84
N HIS A 137 45.01 -32.88 -27.40
CA HIS A 137 44.26 -32.69 -26.16
C HIS A 137 45.20 -32.42 -24.99
N LYS A 138 46.23 -33.26 -24.84
CA LYS A 138 47.20 -33.15 -23.75
C LYS A 138 47.98 -31.84 -23.79
N ILE A 139 48.46 -31.43 -24.97
CA ILE A 139 49.28 -30.22 -25.08
C ILE A 139 48.45 -28.94 -24.90
N ILE A 140 47.26 -28.87 -25.48
CA ILE A 140 46.37 -27.71 -25.33
C ILE A 140 45.89 -27.60 -23.89
N THR A 141 45.47 -28.71 -23.27
CA THR A 141 45.08 -28.73 -21.86
C THR A 141 46.24 -28.28 -20.97
N SER A 142 47.48 -28.65 -21.29
CA SER A 142 48.66 -28.17 -20.58
C SER A 142 48.87 -26.67 -20.75
N TRP A 143 48.66 -26.08 -21.93
CA TRP A 143 48.80 -24.64 -22.14
C TRP A 143 47.74 -23.85 -21.38
N ILE A 144 46.48 -24.32 -21.46
CA ILE A 144 45.37 -23.73 -20.71
C ILE A 144 45.67 -23.79 -19.22
N ARG A 145 46.13 -24.94 -18.69
CA ARG A 145 46.50 -25.06 -17.28
C ARG A 145 47.57 -24.06 -16.87
N ASN A 146 48.67 -23.99 -17.62
CA ASN A 146 49.78 -23.08 -17.31
C ASN A 146 49.32 -21.62 -17.34
N PHE A 147 48.42 -21.26 -18.26
CA PHE A 147 47.83 -19.92 -18.31
C PHE A 147 47.02 -19.62 -17.04
N ILE A 148 46.23 -20.58 -16.58
CA ILE A 148 45.35 -20.43 -15.42
C ILE A 148 46.14 -20.38 -14.12
N GLU A 149 47.21 -21.17 -14.01
CA GLU A 149 48.15 -21.09 -12.88
C GLU A 149 48.79 -19.70 -12.75
N ALA A 150 48.96 -18.97 -13.86
CA ALA A 150 49.47 -17.60 -13.87
C ALA A 150 48.40 -16.54 -13.56
N HIS A 151 47.11 -16.89 -13.63
CA HIS A 151 45.98 -15.97 -13.47
C HIS A 151 45.09 -16.42 -12.29
N PRO A 152 45.48 -16.10 -11.04
CA PRO A 152 44.62 -16.38 -9.91
C PRO A 152 43.31 -15.60 -10.06
N ASN A 153 42.16 -16.28 -9.94
CA ASN A 153 40.80 -15.78 -10.24
C ASN A 153 40.41 -15.84 -11.72
N PHE A 154 41.06 -16.69 -12.52
CA PHE A 154 40.73 -16.88 -13.94
C PHE A 154 39.23 -17.12 -14.19
N THR A 155 38.53 -17.81 -13.27
CA THR A 155 37.10 -18.10 -13.41
C THR A 155 36.22 -16.84 -13.41
N ASN A 156 36.56 -15.87 -12.56
CA ASN A 156 35.87 -14.59 -12.47
C ASN A 156 36.26 -13.65 -13.61
N ASP A 157 37.52 -13.72 -14.03
CA ASP A 157 38.09 -12.83 -15.04
C ASP A 157 38.06 -13.41 -16.46
N PHE A 158 37.42 -14.56 -16.68
CA PHE A 158 37.53 -15.32 -17.93
C PHE A 158 37.27 -14.46 -19.16
N PHE A 159 36.19 -13.66 -19.18
CA PHE A 159 35.86 -12.84 -20.35
C PHE A 159 36.87 -11.76 -20.64
N ARG A 160 37.52 -11.23 -19.59
CA ARG A 160 38.62 -10.28 -19.74
C ARG A 160 39.88 -10.97 -20.26
N LEU A 161 40.13 -12.20 -19.81
CA LEU A 161 41.32 -12.99 -20.13
C LEU A 161 41.15 -13.87 -21.38
N GLU A 162 39.96 -13.96 -21.96
CA GLU A 162 39.63 -14.88 -23.06
C GLU A 162 40.55 -14.65 -24.27
N GLU A 163 40.77 -13.38 -24.61
CA GLU A 163 41.61 -13.01 -25.75
C GLU A 163 43.10 -13.25 -25.47
N GLU A 164 43.52 -13.09 -24.22
CA GLU A 164 44.89 -13.40 -23.80
C GLU A 164 45.16 -14.91 -23.81
N LEU A 165 44.18 -15.71 -23.36
CA LEU A 165 44.22 -17.16 -23.46
C LEU A 165 44.25 -17.62 -24.92
N ARG A 166 43.40 -17.03 -25.78
CA ARG A 166 43.39 -17.28 -27.24
C ARG A 166 44.78 -17.03 -27.83
N THR A 167 45.34 -15.86 -27.55
CA THR A 167 46.68 -15.46 -28.02
C THR A 167 47.75 -16.43 -27.54
N THR A 168 47.68 -16.84 -26.27
CA THR A 168 48.63 -17.79 -25.68
C THR A 168 48.58 -19.15 -26.38
N ILE A 169 47.38 -19.70 -26.63
CA ILE A 169 47.21 -20.98 -27.33
C ILE A 169 47.77 -20.89 -28.75
N ILE A 170 47.47 -19.82 -29.50
CA ILE A 170 47.98 -19.60 -30.86
C ILE A 170 49.51 -19.58 -30.83
N TYR A 171 50.10 -18.74 -29.97
CA TYR A 171 51.55 -18.62 -29.85
C TYR A 171 52.24 -19.95 -29.54
N GLN A 172 51.71 -20.72 -28.58
CA GLN A 172 52.28 -22.02 -28.22
C GLN A 172 52.12 -23.05 -29.34
N ALA A 173 51.01 -23.02 -30.08
CA ALA A 173 50.79 -23.88 -31.25
C ALA A 173 51.80 -23.59 -32.37
N GLU A 174 52.08 -22.31 -32.65
CA GLU A 174 53.06 -21.91 -33.66
C GLU A 174 54.48 -22.36 -33.33
N ARG A 175 54.83 -22.39 -32.04
CA ARG A 175 56.12 -22.94 -31.56
C ARG A 175 56.24 -24.44 -31.83
N LYS A 176 55.13 -25.18 -31.82
CA LYS A 176 55.06 -26.61 -32.18
C LYS A 176 54.93 -26.86 -33.68
N GLY A 177 54.76 -25.82 -34.49
CA GLY A 177 54.64 -25.91 -35.94
C GLY A 177 53.20 -25.93 -36.46
N PHE A 178 52.23 -25.76 -35.58
CA PHE A 178 50.83 -25.70 -35.94
C PHE A 178 50.36 -24.27 -36.15
N ARG A 179 49.37 -24.10 -37.03
CA ARG A 179 48.59 -22.86 -37.16
C ARG A 179 47.19 -23.16 -36.63
N ILE A 180 46.72 -22.36 -35.67
CA ILE A 180 45.36 -22.45 -35.13
C ILE A 180 44.56 -21.22 -35.56
N ARG A 181 43.31 -21.42 -35.95
CA ARG A 181 42.35 -20.36 -36.26
C ARG A 181 40.97 -20.68 -35.67
N GLY A 182 40.11 -19.66 -35.60
CA GLY A 182 38.71 -19.85 -35.21
C GLY A 182 38.51 -20.40 -33.79
N ILE A 183 39.42 -20.11 -32.86
CA ILE A 183 39.30 -20.56 -31.48
C ILE A 183 37.98 -20.05 -30.90
N SER A 184 37.21 -20.94 -30.30
CA SER A 184 35.97 -20.61 -29.62
C SER A 184 35.90 -21.36 -28.30
N PHE A 185 35.57 -20.63 -27.25
CA PHE A 185 35.40 -21.18 -25.91
C PHE A 185 33.92 -21.16 -25.57
N ALA A 186 33.38 -22.32 -25.19
CA ALA A 186 32.03 -22.47 -24.72
C ALA A 186 32.06 -23.13 -23.33
N PRO A 187 31.67 -22.42 -22.26
CA PRO A 187 31.51 -23.07 -20.96
C PRO A 187 30.42 -24.14 -21.04
N ILE A 188 30.63 -25.27 -20.37
CA ILE A 188 29.55 -26.21 -20.06
C ILE A 188 29.05 -25.86 -18.66
N GLY A 189 27.91 -25.18 -18.60
CA GLY A 189 27.11 -25.10 -17.39
C GLY A 189 26.26 -26.37 -17.24
N ASN A 190 26.19 -26.91 -16.02
CA ASN A 190 25.23 -27.95 -15.66
C ASN A 190 23.85 -27.30 -15.49
N ARG A 191 23.07 -27.02 -16.56
CA ARG A 191 21.72 -26.45 -16.37
C ARG A 191 20.64 -27.01 -17.28
N ASN A 192 19.50 -27.31 -16.65
CA ASN A 192 18.23 -27.69 -17.25
C ASN A 192 17.28 -26.49 -17.47
N LYS A 193 17.59 -25.29 -16.95
CA LYS A 193 16.79 -24.06 -17.11
C LYS A 193 17.61 -22.94 -17.73
N GLY A 194 17.09 -22.36 -18.82
CA GLY A 194 17.69 -21.20 -19.48
C GLY A 194 17.68 -19.95 -18.60
N PRO A 195 18.53 -18.96 -18.90
CA PRO A 195 18.57 -17.70 -18.17
C PRO A 195 17.27 -16.90 -18.35
N LEU A 196 16.79 -16.27 -17.27
CA LEU A 196 15.70 -15.31 -17.35
C LEU A 196 16.23 -13.99 -17.89
N GLN A 197 15.67 -13.49 -18.99
CA GLN A 197 16.09 -12.23 -19.60
C GLN A 197 15.79 -11.01 -18.72
N HIS A 198 14.71 -11.08 -17.97
CA HIS A 198 14.20 -10.02 -17.12
C HIS A 198 13.70 -10.61 -15.80
N ILE A 199 14.06 -10.00 -14.67
CA ILE A 199 13.61 -10.42 -13.34
C ILE A 199 13.16 -9.17 -12.58
N THR A 200 11.94 -9.22 -12.06
CA THR A 200 11.39 -8.21 -11.15
C THR A 200 11.24 -8.83 -9.77
N ILE A 201 11.89 -8.24 -8.78
CA ILE A 201 11.96 -8.75 -7.41
C ILE A 201 11.34 -7.71 -6.48
N VAL A 202 10.35 -8.13 -5.70
CA VAL A 202 9.86 -7.38 -4.54
C VAL A 202 10.35 -8.13 -3.30
N HIS A 203 11.17 -7.47 -2.49
CA HIS A 203 11.84 -8.09 -1.36
C HIS A 203 11.93 -7.14 -0.19
N ALA A 204 11.75 -7.65 1.02
CA ALA A 204 11.83 -6.88 2.24
C ALA A 204 12.99 -7.38 3.10
N THR A 205 13.92 -6.48 3.41
CA THR A 205 15.13 -6.78 4.17
C THR A 205 14.96 -6.27 5.59
N LYS A 206 14.98 -7.17 6.56
CA LYS A 206 15.04 -6.82 7.98
C LYS A 206 16.47 -6.42 8.34
N CYS A 207 16.65 -5.18 8.76
CA CYS A 207 17.95 -4.60 9.08
C CYS A 207 18.02 -4.28 10.56
N GLN A 208 19.14 -4.65 11.20
CA GLN A 208 19.50 -4.12 12.50
C GLN A 208 20.19 -2.77 12.30
N ILE A 209 19.72 -1.77 13.01
CA ILE A 209 20.25 -0.40 13.00
C ILE A 209 20.74 -0.05 14.42
N PHE A 210 21.33 1.12 14.61
CA PHE A 210 21.88 1.50 15.93
C PHE A 210 20.82 1.51 17.05
N ASP A 211 19.61 2.00 16.74
CA ASP A 211 18.56 2.24 17.74
C ASP A 211 17.48 1.14 17.83
N ASP A 212 17.31 0.28 16.82
CA ASP A 212 16.28 -0.78 16.74
C ASP A 212 16.49 -1.67 15.50
N HIS A 213 15.42 -2.28 14.98
CA HIS A 213 15.32 -2.95 13.71
C HIS A 213 14.32 -2.22 12.80
N ILE A 214 14.61 -2.20 11.50
CA ILE A 214 13.72 -1.68 10.46
C ILE A 214 13.53 -2.70 9.35
N GLU A 215 12.51 -2.50 8.52
CA GLU A 215 12.27 -3.29 7.33
C GLU A 215 12.37 -2.40 6.08
N VAL A 216 13.37 -2.65 5.26
CA VAL A 216 13.56 -1.91 4.00
C VAL A 216 12.89 -2.71 2.89
N ARG A 217 11.83 -2.14 2.31
CA ARG A 217 11.17 -2.73 1.14
C ARG A 217 11.86 -2.27 -0.14
N ASN A 218 12.22 -3.23 -0.98
CA ASN A 218 12.93 -3.01 -2.23
C ASN A 218 12.17 -3.60 -3.40
N LYS A 219 12.03 -2.81 -4.46
CA LYS A 219 11.68 -3.30 -5.79
C LYS A 219 12.92 -3.22 -6.67
N ILE A 220 13.48 -4.37 -7.03
CA ILE A 220 14.70 -4.52 -7.82
C ILE A 220 14.32 -5.08 -9.18
N VAL A 221 14.72 -4.42 -10.25
CA VAL A 221 14.51 -4.90 -11.61
C VAL A 221 15.84 -5.05 -12.32
N VAL A 222 16.11 -6.26 -12.81
CA VAL A 222 17.36 -6.59 -13.49
C VAL A 222 17.11 -7.17 -14.88
N ASN A 223 18.05 -6.88 -15.78
CA ASN A 223 18.08 -7.43 -17.14
C ASN A 223 19.36 -8.22 -17.35
N LEU A 224 19.25 -9.35 -18.03
CA LEU A 224 20.40 -10.14 -18.44
C LEU A 224 21.15 -9.41 -19.56
N ILE A 225 22.41 -9.07 -19.32
CA ILE A 225 23.27 -8.40 -20.30
C ILE A 225 24.37 -9.33 -20.83
N ASN A 226 24.73 -10.37 -20.05
CA ASN A 226 25.78 -11.32 -20.41
C ASN A 226 25.39 -12.75 -20.04
N VAL A 227 24.74 -13.43 -20.99
CA VAL A 227 24.34 -14.85 -20.91
C VAL A 227 25.53 -15.75 -20.54
N ARG A 228 26.73 -15.45 -21.07
CA ARG A 228 27.91 -16.27 -20.81
C ARG A 228 28.35 -16.12 -19.35
N ALA A 229 28.45 -14.89 -18.82
CA ALA A 229 28.81 -14.65 -17.41
C ALA A 229 27.84 -15.33 -16.45
N TYR A 230 26.54 -15.25 -16.73
CA TYR A 230 25.54 -15.99 -15.97
C TYR A 230 25.76 -17.51 -16.02
N SER A 231 26.03 -18.06 -17.20
CA SER A 231 26.25 -19.50 -17.37
C SER A 231 27.48 -19.98 -16.58
N TRP A 232 28.52 -19.14 -16.48
CA TRP A 232 29.75 -19.42 -15.74
C TRP A 232 29.56 -19.50 -14.22
N LYS A 233 28.72 -18.63 -13.63
CA LYS A 233 28.57 -18.54 -12.17
C LYS A 233 27.81 -19.70 -11.53
N ASN A 234 27.24 -20.60 -12.33
CA ASN A 234 26.48 -21.78 -11.87
C ASN A 234 25.43 -21.50 -10.76
N ILE A 235 24.68 -20.40 -10.90
CA ILE A 235 23.60 -20.00 -9.99
C ILE A 235 22.29 -20.67 -10.40
N ASP A 236 21.74 -21.55 -9.57
CA ASP A 236 20.50 -22.27 -9.91
C ASP A 236 19.28 -21.34 -9.99
N ASP A 237 19.16 -20.40 -9.05
CA ASP A 237 18.08 -19.43 -8.98
C ASP A 237 18.65 -18.00 -8.82
N PRO A 238 18.69 -17.20 -9.90
CA PRO A 238 19.19 -15.83 -9.84
C PRO A 238 18.33 -14.94 -8.92
N GLU A 239 17.03 -15.19 -8.80
CA GLU A 239 16.16 -14.38 -7.95
C GLU A 239 16.55 -14.54 -6.48
N THR A 240 16.66 -15.78 -6.00
CA THR A 240 17.09 -16.09 -4.63
C THR A 240 18.50 -15.56 -4.36
N TRP A 241 19.42 -15.69 -5.31
CA TRP A 241 20.78 -15.16 -5.17
C TRP A 241 20.79 -13.63 -5.02
N ILE A 242 20.02 -12.91 -5.85
CA ILE A 242 19.91 -11.46 -5.79
C ILE A 242 19.28 -11.01 -4.46
N LYS A 243 18.25 -11.70 -3.97
CA LYS A 243 17.63 -11.43 -2.66
C LYS A 243 18.65 -11.52 -1.53
N GLN A 244 19.41 -12.62 -1.46
CA GLN A 244 20.44 -12.82 -0.44
C GLN A 244 21.55 -11.76 -0.51
N LYS A 245 21.95 -11.35 -1.73
CA LYS A 245 22.93 -10.28 -1.90
C LYS A 245 22.39 -8.92 -1.52
N ALA A 246 21.13 -8.62 -1.86
CA ALA A 246 20.46 -7.41 -1.42
C ALA A 246 20.40 -7.33 0.11
N ASP A 247 20.03 -8.43 0.78
CA ASP A 247 19.99 -8.49 2.24
C ASP A 247 21.34 -8.12 2.87
N ALA A 248 22.41 -8.77 2.42
CA ALA A 248 23.76 -8.52 2.94
C ALA A 248 24.22 -7.08 2.67
N ILE A 249 23.98 -6.54 1.47
CA ILE A 249 24.41 -5.18 1.11
C ILE A 249 23.65 -4.13 1.92
N ILE A 250 22.32 -4.26 2.01
CA ILE A 250 21.48 -3.32 2.73
C ILE A 250 21.80 -3.38 4.22
N GLN A 251 21.90 -4.57 4.81
CA GLN A 251 22.24 -4.73 6.22
C GLN A 251 23.61 -4.11 6.53
N ASN A 252 24.63 -4.36 5.71
CA ASN A 252 25.96 -3.78 5.92
C ASN A 252 26.02 -2.26 5.72
N GLU A 253 25.14 -1.69 4.88
CA GLU A 253 25.11 -0.24 4.68
C GLU A 253 24.41 0.49 5.84
N LEU A 254 23.37 -0.15 6.40
CA LEU A 254 22.52 0.45 7.44
C LEU A 254 22.91 0.06 8.87
N ILE A 255 23.83 -0.89 9.03
CA ILE A 255 24.35 -1.27 10.35
C ILE A 255 24.98 -0.04 11.03
N ASP A 256 24.75 0.08 12.33
CA ASP A 256 25.23 1.19 13.18
C ASP A 256 24.75 2.59 12.75
N LYS A 257 23.77 2.70 11.84
CA LYS A 257 23.13 3.97 11.49
C LYS A 257 21.93 4.22 12.40
N SER A 258 21.73 5.46 12.83
CA SER A 258 20.52 5.81 13.57
C SER A 258 19.32 5.84 12.62
N PHE A 259 18.11 5.58 13.14
CA PHE A 259 16.91 5.61 12.29
C PHE A 259 16.72 6.96 11.59
N LYS A 260 17.04 8.03 12.30
CA LYS A 260 16.99 9.39 11.79
C LYS A 260 17.93 9.58 10.60
N ASP A 261 19.20 9.17 10.75
CA ASP A 261 20.19 9.31 9.68
C ASP A 261 19.78 8.50 8.45
N ILE A 262 19.27 7.29 8.68
CA ILE A 262 18.76 6.42 7.61
C ILE A 262 17.71 7.18 6.83
N VAL A 263 16.69 7.75 7.48
CA VAL A 263 15.61 8.43 6.76
C VAL A 263 16.06 9.71 6.08
N ASP A 264 16.88 10.53 6.75
CA ASP A 264 17.36 11.81 6.20
C ASP A 264 18.25 11.60 4.96
N GLU A 265 19.12 10.59 4.98
CA GLU A 265 20.06 10.32 3.89
C GLU A 265 19.59 9.21 2.93
N PHE A 266 18.45 8.56 3.19
CA PHE A 266 18.00 7.42 2.38
C PHE A 266 17.84 7.82 0.91
N LYS A 267 17.18 8.96 0.66
CA LYS A 267 16.87 9.42 -0.71
C LYS A 267 18.14 9.75 -1.51
N SER A 268 19.27 10.04 -0.86
CA SER A 268 20.49 10.52 -1.50
C SER A 268 21.69 9.58 -1.31
N GLY A 269 22.20 9.44 -0.09
CA GLY A 269 23.43 8.72 0.23
C GLY A 269 23.24 7.20 0.20
N TYR A 270 22.44 6.67 1.14
CA TYR A 270 22.33 5.22 1.32
C TYR A 270 21.74 4.52 0.10
N ARG A 271 20.69 5.05 -0.52
CA ARG A 271 20.12 4.46 -1.74
C ARG A 271 21.14 4.40 -2.88
N ARG A 272 21.97 5.43 -3.06
CA ARG A 272 23.00 5.44 -4.11
C ARG A 272 24.06 4.37 -3.82
N ASN A 273 24.53 4.27 -2.58
CA ASN A 273 25.52 3.27 -2.17
C ASN A 273 24.99 1.83 -2.32
N ILE A 274 23.77 1.57 -1.83
CA ILE A 274 23.09 0.27 -1.99
C ILE A 274 22.93 -0.05 -3.47
N SER A 275 22.46 0.90 -4.27
CA SER A 275 22.25 0.68 -5.71
C SER A 275 23.55 0.39 -6.45
N SER A 276 24.63 1.13 -6.14
CA SER A 276 25.94 0.92 -6.74
C SER A 276 26.54 -0.43 -6.38
N LYS A 277 26.53 -0.81 -5.09
CA LYS A 277 27.06 -2.10 -4.63
C LYS A 277 26.26 -3.28 -5.17
N LEU A 278 24.93 -3.13 -5.24
CA LEU A 278 24.07 -4.17 -5.79
C LEU A 278 24.25 -4.28 -7.32
N ASP A 279 24.40 -3.16 -8.05
CA ASP A 279 24.65 -3.19 -9.50
C ASP A 279 25.98 -3.87 -9.81
N GLU A 280 27.04 -3.57 -9.06
CA GLU A 280 28.32 -4.24 -9.14
C GLU A 280 28.17 -5.76 -8.91
N ALA A 281 27.48 -6.16 -7.84
CA ALA A 281 27.25 -7.56 -7.52
C ALA A 281 26.44 -8.31 -8.60
N VAL A 282 25.38 -7.72 -9.16
CA VAL A 282 24.60 -8.40 -10.21
C VAL A 282 25.33 -8.44 -11.57
N ARG A 283 26.22 -7.48 -11.85
CA ARG A 283 27.08 -7.51 -13.04
C ARG A 283 28.05 -8.69 -13.04
N GLU A 284 28.55 -9.09 -11.87
CA GLU A 284 29.39 -10.28 -11.74
C GLU A 284 28.69 -11.56 -12.23
N ILE A 285 27.35 -11.60 -12.15
CA ILE A 285 26.54 -12.74 -12.59
C ILE A 285 25.90 -12.53 -13.96
N GLY A 286 26.28 -11.46 -14.68
CA GLY A 286 25.81 -11.17 -16.03
C GLY A 286 24.50 -10.40 -16.14
N TYR A 287 24.00 -9.85 -15.04
CA TYR A 287 22.81 -8.99 -15.00
C TYR A 287 23.19 -7.51 -14.83
N SER A 288 22.27 -6.59 -15.14
CA SER A 288 22.39 -5.16 -14.84
C SER A 288 21.12 -4.67 -14.20
N ILE A 289 21.23 -3.76 -13.24
CA ILE A 289 20.08 -3.14 -12.61
C ILE A 289 19.48 -2.09 -13.54
N GLN A 290 18.18 -2.18 -13.78
CA GLN A 290 17.42 -1.15 -14.47
C GLN A 290 16.89 -0.09 -13.51
N HIS A 291 16.30 -0.53 -12.38
CA HIS A 291 15.87 0.38 -11.31
C HIS A 291 15.81 -0.31 -9.96
N ILE A 292 16.07 0.47 -8.90
CA ILE A 292 15.82 0.11 -7.50
C ILE A 292 14.97 1.19 -6.86
N ILE A 293 13.86 0.77 -6.25
CA ILE A 293 13.05 1.60 -5.35
C ILE A 293 13.17 0.99 -3.97
N SER A 294 13.78 1.73 -3.05
CA SER A 294 13.96 1.32 -1.66
C SER A 294 13.19 2.29 -0.76
N ILE A 295 12.40 1.77 0.18
CA ILE A 295 11.63 2.58 1.14
C ILE A 295 11.89 2.00 2.55
N PRO A 296 12.37 2.81 3.51
CA PRO A 296 12.74 2.33 4.85
C PRO A 296 11.56 2.17 5.81
N SER A 297 10.44 2.86 5.55
CA SER A 297 9.13 2.67 6.21
C SER A 297 8.04 3.31 5.33
N GLU A 298 6.95 2.58 5.08
CA GLU A 298 5.79 3.05 4.30
C GLU A 298 5.18 4.30 4.94
N GLU A 299 5.07 4.30 6.27
CA GLU A 299 4.50 5.40 7.03
C GLU A 299 5.33 6.70 6.95
N ILE A 300 6.66 6.58 6.87
CA ILE A 300 7.53 7.73 6.65
C ILE A 300 7.37 8.28 5.24
N ALA A 301 7.17 7.39 4.26
CA ALA A 301 6.84 7.81 2.92
C ALA A 301 5.50 8.56 2.93
N ASP A 302 4.47 8.02 3.58
CA ASP A 302 3.17 8.67 3.71
C ASP A 302 3.28 10.03 4.40
N PHE A 303 4.05 10.15 5.48
CA PHE A 303 4.29 11.44 6.14
C PHE A 303 4.97 12.46 5.21
N LEU A 304 5.96 12.03 4.42
CA LEU A 304 6.74 12.89 3.53
C LEU A 304 6.06 13.16 2.18
N ASP A 305 5.17 12.29 1.71
CA ASP A 305 4.49 12.40 0.42
C ASP A 305 3.09 13.01 0.58
N GLY A 306 2.45 12.81 1.74
CA GLY A 306 1.21 13.44 2.17
C GLY A 306 0.34 12.48 2.99
N PHE A 307 -0.23 12.96 4.09
CA PHE A 307 -1.13 12.19 4.95
C PHE A 307 -2.46 12.91 5.16
N VAL A 308 -3.51 12.14 5.44
CA VAL A 308 -4.83 12.64 5.83
C VAL A 308 -5.37 11.81 6.98
N PHE A 309 -5.88 12.46 8.02
CA PHE A 309 -6.68 11.80 9.04
C PHE A 309 -7.84 12.69 9.51
N ASN A 310 -8.88 12.06 10.04
CA ASN A 310 -10.03 12.74 10.65
C ASN A 310 -10.08 12.39 12.16
N LEU A 311 -10.35 13.41 12.97
CA LEU A 311 -10.66 13.30 14.39
C LEU A 311 -12.13 13.66 14.62
N GLY A 312 -12.75 13.10 15.65
CA GLY A 312 -13.98 13.67 16.18
C GLY A 312 -15.30 13.04 15.73
N ASP A 313 -15.29 12.01 14.88
CA ASP A 313 -16.54 11.32 14.50
C ASP A 313 -17.22 10.63 15.70
N GLN A 314 -16.45 10.30 16.75
CA GLN A 314 -16.94 9.68 17.99
C GLN A 314 -16.49 10.43 19.26
N ASP A 315 -15.64 11.45 19.14
CA ASP A 315 -15.11 12.15 20.30
C ASP A 315 -16.09 13.23 20.80
N THR A 316 -16.11 13.42 22.11
CA THR A 316 -16.75 14.58 22.75
C THR A 316 -15.68 15.42 23.42
N PHE A 317 -15.88 16.74 23.38
CA PHE A 317 -14.95 17.71 23.95
C PHE A 317 -15.67 18.55 25.00
N GLU A 318 -14.98 18.79 26.12
CA GLU A 318 -15.46 19.66 27.19
C GLU A 318 -15.22 21.13 26.82
N THR A 319 -16.17 21.98 27.19
CA THR A 319 -16.06 23.45 27.06
C THR A 319 -15.50 24.08 28.33
N SER A 320 -15.55 25.42 28.47
CA SER A 320 -15.31 26.08 29.77
C SER A 320 -16.27 25.65 30.87
N GLU A 321 -17.43 25.13 30.49
CA GLU A 321 -18.36 24.44 31.37
C GLU A 321 -18.21 22.93 31.18
N ALA A 322 -17.61 22.25 32.16
CA ALA A 322 -17.25 20.82 32.04
C ALA A 322 -18.44 19.89 31.76
N GLU A 323 -19.65 20.29 32.14
CA GLU A 323 -20.87 19.52 31.92
C GLU A 323 -21.35 19.58 30.46
N ILE A 324 -21.03 20.66 29.74
CA ILE A 324 -21.45 20.85 28.35
C ILE A 324 -20.40 20.24 27.43
N LYS A 325 -20.79 19.12 26.81
CA LYS A 325 -19.98 18.38 25.84
C LYS A 325 -20.38 18.74 24.42
N ILE A 326 -19.39 19.10 23.61
CA ILE A 326 -19.54 19.45 22.20
C ILE A 326 -18.91 18.39 21.29
N LYS A 327 -19.37 18.34 20.04
CA LYS A 327 -18.84 17.46 18.99
C LYS A 327 -18.42 18.28 17.78
N LEU A 328 -17.25 17.97 17.22
CA LEU A 328 -16.73 18.56 16.00
C LEU A 328 -15.82 17.56 15.31
N SER A 329 -15.70 17.67 13.98
CA SER A 329 -14.73 16.89 13.21
C SER A 329 -13.54 17.78 12.83
N VAL A 330 -12.33 17.26 13.00
CA VAL A 330 -11.08 17.91 12.56
C VAL A 330 -10.41 17.01 11.55
N THR A 331 -10.37 17.44 10.30
CA THR A 331 -9.59 16.80 9.25
C THR A 331 -8.27 17.53 9.08
N ILE A 332 -7.17 16.78 9.19
CA ILE A 332 -5.81 17.27 8.93
C ILE A 332 -5.32 16.60 7.65
N GLU A 333 -4.95 17.41 6.67
CA GLU A 333 -4.22 17.00 5.47
C GLU A 333 -2.89 17.75 5.48
N GLY A 334 -1.78 17.05 5.32
CA GLY A 334 -0.47 17.71 5.36
C GLY A 334 0.66 16.83 4.87
N LYS A 335 1.82 17.46 4.74
CA LYS A 335 3.05 16.83 4.26
C LYS A 335 4.23 17.32 5.08
N GLY A 336 5.10 16.41 5.51
CA GLY A 336 6.36 16.76 6.15
C GLY A 336 7.35 17.34 5.15
N THR A 337 8.02 18.45 5.50
CA THR A 337 9.08 18.99 4.63
C THR A 337 10.35 18.16 4.72
N LYS A 338 10.80 17.85 5.94
CA LYS A 338 11.99 17.07 6.29
C LYS A 338 11.79 16.47 7.68
N LEU A 339 12.41 15.32 7.96
CA LEU A 339 12.48 14.81 9.34
C LEU A 339 13.49 15.60 10.20
N ASN A 340 14.48 16.21 9.57
CA ASN A 340 15.42 17.09 10.24
C ASN A 340 14.73 18.26 10.96
N GLY A 341 14.88 18.30 12.28
CA GLY A 341 14.31 19.33 13.16
C GLY A 341 13.06 18.89 13.92
N ILE A 342 12.51 17.71 13.62
CA ILE A 342 11.49 17.07 14.45
C ILE A 342 12.18 16.47 15.70
N ASP A 343 11.53 16.58 16.85
CA ASP A 343 12.03 16.01 18.12
C ASP A 343 12.20 14.48 17.99
N LYS A 344 13.35 13.97 18.47
CA LYS A 344 13.73 12.54 18.42
C LYS A 344 12.68 11.61 19.04
N LYS A 345 11.85 12.11 19.96
CA LYS A 345 10.80 11.29 20.60
C LYS A 345 9.67 10.87 19.64
N TYR A 346 9.51 11.55 18.50
CA TYR A 346 8.48 11.27 17.49
C TYR A 346 9.01 10.46 16.30
N ILE A 347 10.33 10.44 16.07
CA ILE A 347 10.95 9.67 14.98
C ILE A 347 11.51 8.38 15.57
N LYS A 348 10.69 7.31 15.60
CA LYS A 348 11.13 5.98 16.07
C LYS A 348 10.67 4.88 15.12
N PRO A 349 11.45 3.80 14.94
CA PRO A 349 11.15 2.69 14.02
C PRO A 349 9.76 2.05 14.15
N ARG A 350 9.22 1.96 15.37
CA ARG A 350 7.94 1.29 15.67
C ARG A 350 6.83 2.25 16.11
N LYS A 351 7.06 3.55 16.01
CA LYS A 351 6.12 4.56 16.49
C LYS A 351 5.63 5.37 15.30
N SER A 352 4.31 5.45 15.17
CA SER A 352 3.71 6.21 14.10
C SER A 352 3.83 7.71 14.35
N ILE A 353 4.52 8.40 13.44
CA ILE A 353 4.62 9.86 13.45
C ILE A 353 3.25 10.47 13.15
N ILE A 354 2.45 9.83 12.29
CA ILE A 354 1.09 10.29 11.97
C ILE A 354 0.19 10.18 13.21
N ASP A 355 0.31 9.09 13.98
CA ASP A 355 -0.42 8.91 15.24
C ASP A 355 -0.01 9.96 16.27
N ASP A 356 1.27 10.35 16.31
CA ASP A 356 1.74 11.41 17.19
C ASP A 356 1.21 12.79 16.77
N VAL A 357 1.10 13.06 15.46
CA VAL A 357 0.42 14.26 14.93
C VAL A 357 -1.06 14.24 15.33
N GLN A 358 -1.71 13.09 15.20
CA GLN A 358 -3.12 12.90 15.58
C GLN A 358 -3.34 13.14 17.08
N LYS A 359 -2.53 12.53 17.94
CA LYS A 359 -2.57 12.71 19.40
C LYS A 359 -2.34 14.16 19.80
N MET A 360 -1.32 14.81 19.23
CA MET A 360 -1.06 16.23 19.49
C MET A 360 -2.23 17.11 19.06
N THR A 361 -2.81 16.84 17.89
CA THR A 361 -3.99 17.58 17.41
C THR A 361 -5.15 17.43 18.39
N LEU A 362 -5.42 16.21 18.85
CA LEU A 362 -6.47 15.93 19.83
C LEU A 362 -6.23 16.66 21.17
N GLU A 363 -4.99 16.67 21.66
CA GLU A 363 -4.60 17.40 22.88
C GLU A 363 -4.79 18.91 22.73
N ILE A 364 -4.42 19.49 21.58
CA ILE A 364 -4.65 20.91 21.27
C ILE A 364 -6.14 21.20 21.27
N VAL A 365 -6.96 20.41 20.57
CA VAL A 365 -8.41 20.59 20.50
C VAL A 365 -9.03 20.56 21.90
N ARG A 366 -8.70 19.55 22.72
CA ARG A 366 -9.18 19.44 24.10
C ARG A 366 -8.77 20.64 24.94
N LYS A 367 -7.53 21.10 24.83
CA LYS A 367 -7.02 22.22 25.61
C LYS A 367 -7.68 23.54 25.22
N GLU A 368 -7.81 23.81 23.92
CA GLU A 368 -8.37 25.06 23.43
C GLU A 368 -9.87 25.13 23.74
N LEU A 369 -10.62 24.05 23.52
CA LEU A 369 -12.07 24.03 23.76
C LEU A 369 -12.45 24.15 25.24
N ARG A 370 -11.63 23.67 26.17
CA ARG A 370 -11.84 23.88 27.61
C ARG A 370 -11.84 25.35 28.03
N ASN A 371 -11.42 26.27 27.16
CA ASN A 371 -11.48 27.71 27.42
C ASN A 371 -12.56 28.41 26.58
N VAL A 372 -13.34 27.67 25.80
CA VAL A 372 -14.39 28.20 24.94
C VAL A 372 -15.71 28.18 25.68
N ASP A 373 -16.34 29.35 25.78
CA ASP A 373 -17.71 29.50 26.26
C ASP A 373 -18.69 28.74 25.34
N PRO A 374 -19.61 27.91 25.89
CA PRO A 374 -20.60 27.18 25.11
C PRO A 374 -21.42 28.06 24.17
N ALA A 375 -21.82 29.25 24.62
CA ALA A 375 -22.61 30.17 23.81
C ALA A 375 -21.82 30.63 22.59
N LYS A 376 -20.52 30.91 22.79
CA LYS A 376 -19.61 31.26 21.69
C LYS A 376 -19.45 30.10 20.72
N TYR A 377 -19.34 28.86 21.20
CA TYR A 377 -19.26 27.68 20.33
C TYR A 377 -20.47 27.55 19.40
N TYR A 378 -21.69 27.66 19.94
CA TYR A 378 -22.92 27.46 19.17
C TYR A 378 -23.34 28.67 18.33
N LYS A 379 -23.02 29.90 18.75
CA LYS A 379 -23.39 31.14 18.02
C LYS A 379 -22.32 31.58 17.03
N GLU A 380 -21.05 31.41 17.38
CA GLU A 380 -19.89 31.95 16.65
C GLU A 380 -18.90 30.84 16.25
N PHE A 381 -19.42 29.67 15.86
CA PHE A 381 -18.61 28.50 15.54
C PHE A 381 -17.48 28.79 14.54
N ASN A 382 -17.71 29.67 13.56
CA ASN A 382 -16.70 30.04 12.57
C ASN A 382 -15.48 30.70 13.21
N ASP A 383 -15.67 31.56 14.20
CA ASP A 383 -14.58 32.26 14.89
C ASP A 383 -13.80 31.30 15.78
N VAL A 384 -14.50 30.42 16.49
CA VAL A 384 -13.88 29.34 17.29
C VAL A 384 -13.07 28.40 16.38
N SER A 385 -13.66 27.97 15.26
CA SER A 385 -13.04 27.12 14.25
C SER A 385 -11.79 27.77 13.66
N ASN A 386 -11.83 29.06 13.32
CA ASN A 386 -10.70 29.78 12.76
C ASN A 386 -9.54 29.95 13.77
N SER A 387 -9.85 30.28 15.02
CA SER A 387 -8.84 30.34 16.09
C SER A 387 -8.18 28.99 16.31
N LEU A 388 -8.98 27.92 16.41
CA LEU A 388 -8.49 26.56 16.60
C LEU A 388 -7.63 26.08 15.44
N LYS A 389 -8.04 26.34 14.19
CA LYS A 389 -7.23 26.08 12.98
C LYS A 389 -5.86 26.75 13.07
N ALA A 390 -5.81 28.02 13.47
CA ALA A 390 -4.56 28.76 13.58
C ALA A 390 -3.62 28.15 14.64
N THR A 391 -4.16 27.78 15.80
CA THR A 391 -3.38 27.14 16.88
C THR A 391 -2.84 25.78 16.45
N ILE A 392 -3.68 24.91 15.86
CA ILE A 392 -3.28 23.60 15.35
C ILE A 392 -2.16 23.76 14.31
N LYS A 393 -2.36 24.61 13.29
CA LYS A 393 -1.35 24.85 12.25
C LYS A 393 -0.02 25.29 12.84
N LYS A 394 -0.03 26.28 13.73
CA LYS A 394 1.18 26.81 14.37
C LYS A 394 1.96 25.72 15.11
N GLN A 395 1.28 24.91 15.91
CA GLN A 395 1.91 23.85 16.70
C GLN A 395 2.44 22.72 15.82
N LEU A 396 1.65 22.23 14.86
CA LEU A 396 2.06 21.13 13.99
C LEU A 396 3.25 21.52 13.08
N ILE A 397 3.25 22.73 12.53
CA ILE A 397 4.40 23.26 11.76
C ILE A 397 5.63 23.35 12.66
N TYR A 398 5.49 23.87 13.88
CA TYR A 398 6.61 24.03 14.80
C TYR A 398 7.24 22.69 15.22
N VAL A 399 6.41 21.72 15.62
CA VAL A 399 6.85 20.44 16.20
C VAL A 399 7.24 19.43 15.11
N PHE A 400 6.42 19.27 14.08
CA PHE A 400 6.58 18.23 13.05
C PHE A 400 7.15 18.75 11.73
N LYS A 401 7.50 20.04 11.65
CA LYS A 401 8.09 20.66 10.43
C LYS A 401 7.26 20.40 9.17
N LEU A 402 5.93 20.43 9.33
CA LEU A 402 4.99 20.30 8.22
C LEU A 402 5.14 21.49 7.26
N ASP A 403 4.90 21.24 5.99
CA ASP A 403 4.89 22.28 4.97
C ASP A 403 3.69 23.21 5.19
N GLN A 404 3.96 24.51 5.29
CA GLN A 404 2.93 25.51 5.52
C GLN A 404 1.96 25.61 4.33
N THR A 405 2.42 25.36 3.10
CA THR A 405 1.56 25.44 1.91
C THR A 405 0.66 24.22 1.78
N ASP A 406 1.15 23.05 2.22
CA ASP A 406 0.42 21.78 2.07
C ASP A 406 -0.43 21.45 3.30
N LEU A 407 -0.19 22.08 4.46
CA LEU A 407 -0.97 21.86 5.67
C LEU A 407 -2.37 22.52 5.59
N LYS A 408 -3.38 21.68 5.39
CA LYS A 408 -4.80 22.05 5.44
C LYS A 408 -5.43 21.49 6.72
N VAL A 409 -6.17 22.36 7.40
CA VAL A 409 -6.92 22.02 8.62
C VAL A 409 -8.37 22.42 8.38
N SER A 410 -9.23 21.42 8.29
CA SER A 410 -10.66 21.60 8.12
C SER A 410 -11.34 21.22 9.43
N ILE A 411 -12.22 22.09 9.91
CA ILE A 411 -12.97 21.85 11.15
C ILE A 411 -14.43 22.09 10.84
N SER A 412 -15.26 21.08 11.11
CA SER A 412 -16.70 21.09 10.89
C SER A 412 -17.45 20.89 12.20
N PHE A 413 -18.58 21.55 12.31
CA PHE A 413 -19.49 21.37 13.43
C PHE A 413 -20.20 20.02 13.29
N LEU A 414 -20.26 19.23 14.37
CA LEU A 414 -21.07 18.03 14.42
C LEU A 414 -22.27 18.28 15.33
N ASN A 415 -23.42 17.71 14.94
CA ASN A 415 -24.63 17.83 15.74
C ASN A 415 -24.43 17.23 17.13
N THR A 416 -24.95 17.96 18.12
CA THR A 416 -24.98 17.56 19.52
C THR A 416 -26.43 17.43 19.95
N ASP A 417 -26.68 16.67 21.01
CA ASP A 417 -28.03 16.47 21.55
C ASP A 417 -28.68 17.80 21.94
N LEU A 418 -27.89 18.76 22.44
CA LEU A 418 -28.32 20.14 22.72
C LEU A 418 -28.74 20.89 21.46
N LYS A 419 -27.94 20.80 20.39
CA LYS A 419 -28.25 21.44 19.12
C LYS A 419 -29.51 20.84 18.50
N GLU A 420 -29.66 19.52 18.53
CA GLU A 420 -30.85 18.84 18.04
C GLU A 420 -32.11 19.27 18.81
N ARG A 421 -32.03 19.35 20.15
CA ARG A 421 -33.12 19.89 20.97
C ARG A 421 -33.46 21.33 20.58
N PHE A 422 -32.46 22.19 20.45
CA PHE A 422 -32.68 23.57 20.02
C PHE A 422 -33.32 23.65 18.63
N ASP A 423 -32.88 22.84 17.68
CA ASP A 423 -33.42 22.84 16.31
C ASP A 423 -34.90 22.42 16.29
N LYS A 424 -35.29 21.44 17.12
CA LYS A 424 -36.71 21.06 17.31
C LYS A 424 -37.51 22.23 17.89
N LEU A 425 -37.03 22.85 18.97
CA LEU A 425 -37.66 24.03 19.59
C LEU A 425 -37.69 25.26 18.68
N TYR A 426 -36.77 25.37 17.73
CA TYR A 426 -36.72 26.48 16.78
C TYR A 426 -37.72 26.28 15.63
N ALA A 427 -37.90 25.04 15.19
CA ALA A 427 -38.78 24.65 14.09
C ALA A 427 -40.26 24.61 14.49
N GLU A 428 -40.55 24.17 15.72
CA GLU A 428 -41.89 24.05 16.26
C GLU A 428 -42.40 25.37 16.86
N ARG A 429 -43.66 25.39 17.30
CA ARG A 429 -44.30 26.53 17.94
C ARG A 429 -45.13 26.10 19.13
N GLY A 430 -44.98 26.82 20.23
CA GLY A 430 -45.86 26.72 21.38
C GLY A 430 -47.15 27.49 21.15
N ILE A 431 -48.21 27.06 21.83
CA ILE A 431 -49.53 27.68 21.78
C ILE A 431 -50.04 27.85 23.20
N VAL A 432 -50.31 29.09 23.59
CA VAL A 432 -51.00 29.41 24.84
C VAL A 432 -52.44 29.80 24.51
N LYS A 433 -53.40 29.26 25.26
CA LYS A 433 -54.81 29.65 25.20
C LYS A 433 -55.20 30.32 26.50
N ILE A 434 -55.66 31.56 26.40
CA ILE A 434 -56.19 32.34 27.51
C ILE A 434 -57.70 32.47 27.31
N GLU A 435 -58.46 31.89 28.23
CA GLU A 435 -59.92 31.88 28.16
C GLU A 435 -60.49 33.24 28.60
N SER A 436 -61.53 33.70 27.89
CA SER A 436 -62.39 34.78 28.39
C SER A 436 -63.20 34.33 29.60
N LYS A 437 -63.64 35.28 30.45
CA LYS A 437 -64.50 34.98 31.60
C LYS A 437 -65.81 34.31 31.19
N THR A 438 -66.40 34.76 30.09
CA THR A 438 -67.61 34.16 29.50
C THR A 438 -67.38 32.79 28.86
N LYS A 439 -66.13 32.34 28.70
CA LYS A 439 -65.74 31.10 28.00
C LYS A 439 -66.22 31.00 26.54
N ASN A 440 -66.76 32.07 25.98
CA ASN A 440 -67.28 32.11 24.60
C ASN A 440 -66.20 32.49 23.58
N THR A 441 -65.08 33.05 24.03
CA THR A 441 -63.92 33.37 23.17
C THR A 441 -62.63 32.98 23.90
N HIS A 442 -61.60 32.58 23.17
CA HIS A 442 -60.26 32.45 23.72
C HIS A 442 -59.26 33.23 22.88
N TYR A 443 -58.15 33.58 23.52
CA TYR A 443 -57.04 34.27 22.91
C TYR A 443 -55.89 33.29 22.74
N GLU A 444 -55.48 33.06 21.50
CA GLU A 444 -54.43 32.13 21.11
C GLU A 444 -53.12 32.91 20.89
N ILE A 445 -52.10 32.61 21.69
CA ILE A 445 -50.75 33.16 21.58
C ILE A 445 -49.85 32.08 20.99
N LYS A 446 -49.41 32.26 19.74
CA LYS A 446 -48.44 31.37 19.10
C LYS A 446 -47.05 31.97 19.22
N TYR A 447 -46.13 31.25 19.82
CA TYR A 447 -44.75 31.67 19.95
C TYR A 447 -43.80 30.60 19.44
N GLY A 448 -42.55 30.99 19.17
CA GLY A 448 -41.49 30.04 18.82
C GLY A 448 -40.21 30.46 19.52
N VAL A 449 -39.24 29.56 19.60
CA VAL A 449 -37.94 29.89 20.16
C VAL A 449 -37.13 30.67 19.13
N GLN A 450 -36.48 31.75 19.56
CA GLN A 450 -35.58 32.56 18.74
C GLN A 450 -34.14 32.10 18.88
N VAL A 451 -33.63 32.04 20.11
CA VAL A 451 -32.23 31.72 20.41
C VAL A 451 -32.11 31.21 21.85
N VAL A 452 -31.04 30.49 22.14
CA VAL A 452 -30.63 30.19 23.52
C VAL A 452 -29.90 31.40 24.08
N ASN A 453 -30.45 31.99 25.14
CA ASN A 453 -29.88 33.15 25.81
C ASN A 453 -28.89 32.72 26.91
N ASP A 454 -29.25 31.70 27.69
CA ASP A 454 -28.41 31.10 28.73
C ASP A 454 -28.20 29.60 28.46
N TRP A 455 -26.99 29.24 28.07
CA TRP A 455 -26.65 27.86 27.71
C TRP A 455 -26.50 26.94 28.92
N HIS A 456 -26.18 27.48 30.09
CA HIS A 456 -26.07 26.71 31.32
C HIS A 456 -27.45 26.23 31.76
N VAL A 457 -28.42 27.15 31.85
CA VAL A 457 -29.81 26.83 32.18
C VAL A 457 -30.42 25.92 31.11
N PHE A 458 -30.16 26.21 29.83
CA PHE A 458 -30.65 25.37 28.74
C PHE A 458 -30.08 23.94 28.85
N HIS A 459 -28.78 23.78 29.13
CA HIS A 459 -28.17 22.47 29.33
C HIS A 459 -28.72 21.73 30.55
N LYS A 460 -28.88 22.40 31.70
CA LYS A 460 -29.46 21.81 32.91
C LYS A 460 -30.84 21.19 32.63
N ASN A 461 -31.65 21.86 31.81
CA ASN A 461 -32.97 21.38 31.41
C ASN A 461 -32.94 20.29 30.34
N HIS A 462 -31.79 20.03 29.71
CA HIS A 462 -31.67 18.99 28.68
C HIS A 462 -32.01 17.61 29.23
N ILE A 463 -31.58 17.30 30.46
CA ILE A 463 -31.89 16.03 31.12
C ILE A 463 -33.40 15.86 31.29
N LYS A 464 -34.13 16.93 31.62
CA LYS A 464 -35.59 16.90 31.81
C LYS A 464 -36.33 16.71 30.48
N TYR A 465 -35.89 17.39 29.42
CA TYR A 465 -36.64 17.48 28.16
C TYR A 465 -36.05 16.70 26.99
N PHE A 466 -35.07 15.82 27.23
CA PHE A 466 -34.45 15.04 26.17
C PHE A 466 -35.50 14.21 25.41
N GLY A 467 -35.67 14.49 24.12
CA GLY A 467 -36.68 13.84 23.28
C GLY A 467 -38.14 14.24 23.56
N LYS A 468 -38.38 15.22 24.44
CA LYS A 468 -39.71 15.60 24.94
C LYS A 468 -40.06 17.07 24.64
N THR A 469 -39.87 17.50 23.40
CA THR A 469 -40.13 18.88 22.96
C THR A 469 -41.56 19.34 23.30
N ILE A 470 -42.56 18.45 23.21
CA ILE A 470 -43.96 18.75 23.52
C ILE A 470 -44.16 19.07 25.00
N GLU A 471 -43.52 18.30 25.90
CA GLU A 471 -43.57 18.56 27.34
C GLU A 471 -42.88 19.89 27.66
N GLU A 472 -41.77 20.20 26.99
CA GLU A 472 -41.05 21.47 27.16
C GLU A 472 -41.91 22.68 26.75
N TYR A 473 -42.56 22.63 25.58
CA TYR A 473 -43.49 23.69 25.19
C TYR A 473 -44.70 23.79 26.10
N LYS A 474 -45.18 22.68 26.65
CA LYS A 474 -46.28 22.71 27.62
C LYS A 474 -45.85 23.48 28.86
N ASP A 475 -44.70 23.16 29.43
CA ASP A 475 -44.17 23.85 30.62
C ASP A 475 -43.93 25.34 30.34
N ILE A 476 -43.31 25.69 29.19
CA ILE A 476 -43.13 27.10 28.77
C ILE A 476 -44.49 27.80 28.63
N SER A 477 -45.47 27.13 28.01
CA SER A 477 -46.81 27.67 27.81
C SER A 477 -47.55 27.90 29.12
N ASP A 478 -47.38 27.00 30.10
CA ASP A 478 -47.98 27.11 31.42
C ASP A 478 -47.40 28.30 32.19
N HIS A 479 -46.08 28.54 32.10
CA HIS A 479 -45.45 29.75 32.67
C HIS A 479 -46.01 31.04 32.04
N ILE A 480 -46.06 31.11 30.72
CA ILE A 480 -46.61 32.27 30.00
C ILE A 480 -48.09 32.48 30.37
N LYS A 481 -48.88 31.40 30.38
CA LYS A 481 -50.30 31.44 30.70
C LYS A 481 -50.54 31.97 32.11
N ASN A 482 -49.86 31.40 33.09
CA ASN A 482 -50.03 31.77 34.49
C ASN A 482 -49.71 33.25 34.71
N GLU A 483 -48.62 33.73 34.13
CA GLU A 483 -48.22 35.13 34.28
C GLU A 483 -49.23 36.09 33.63
N ILE A 484 -49.65 35.80 32.40
CA ILE A 484 -50.64 36.64 31.72
C ILE A 484 -52.00 36.57 32.44
N GLU A 485 -52.46 35.39 32.88
CA GLU A 485 -53.73 35.26 33.60
C GLU A 485 -53.71 35.96 34.96
N LEU A 486 -52.60 35.90 35.70
CA LEU A 486 -52.44 36.61 36.97
C LEU A 486 -52.56 38.13 36.75
N GLU A 487 -51.92 38.65 35.72
CA GLU A 487 -51.91 40.09 35.46
C GLU A 487 -53.22 40.58 34.84
N VAL A 488 -53.84 39.78 33.97
CA VAL A 488 -55.20 40.05 33.45
C VAL A 488 -56.23 40.06 34.58
N LYS A 489 -56.12 39.16 35.57
CA LYS A 489 -56.98 39.16 36.77
C LYS A 489 -56.78 40.42 37.63
N ARG A 490 -55.55 40.94 37.71
CA ARG A 490 -55.20 42.14 38.50
C ARG A 490 -55.63 43.44 37.83
N VAL A 491 -55.37 43.59 36.54
CA VAL A 491 -55.45 44.89 35.85
C VAL A 491 -56.82 45.10 35.19
N ALA A 492 -57.42 44.08 34.57
CA ALA A 492 -58.73 44.23 33.93
C ALA A 492 -59.35 42.90 33.48
N GLY A 493 -60.07 42.23 34.37
CA GLY A 493 -60.92 41.09 34.01
C GLY A 493 -62.11 41.43 33.08
N PHE A 494 -62.18 42.64 32.52
CA PHE A 494 -63.20 43.13 31.56
C PHE A 494 -62.65 43.30 30.13
N LEU A 495 -61.32 43.23 29.91
CA LEU A 495 -60.71 43.62 28.63
C LEU A 495 -60.83 42.58 27.51
N ILE A 496 -60.97 41.28 27.82
CA ILE A 496 -61.17 40.26 26.77
C ILE A 496 -62.55 40.43 26.10
N GLU A 497 -63.52 41.05 26.77
CA GLU A 497 -64.90 41.17 26.28
C GLU A 497 -65.19 42.52 25.62
N ALA A 498 -64.53 43.62 26.01
CA ALA A 498 -64.92 44.98 25.62
C ALA A 498 -63.87 45.83 24.87
N ALA A 499 -62.67 45.31 24.57
CA ALA A 499 -61.60 46.12 23.98
C ALA A 499 -61.64 46.19 22.44
N GLU A 500 -61.30 47.36 21.88
CA GLU A 500 -60.75 47.45 20.52
C GLU A 500 -59.61 46.44 20.39
N THR A 501 -59.71 45.52 19.42
CA THR A 501 -58.82 44.36 19.27
C THR A 501 -57.35 44.74 19.34
N ARG A 502 -56.99 45.91 18.78
CA ARG A 502 -55.61 46.42 18.75
C ARG A 502 -55.03 46.75 20.13
N LYS A 503 -55.85 47.27 21.06
CA LYS A 503 -55.38 47.63 22.41
C LYS A 503 -55.10 46.38 23.23
N LEU A 504 -55.98 45.37 23.11
CA LEU A 504 -55.79 44.08 23.76
C LEU A 504 -54.58 43.32 23.20
N ASP A 505 -54.39 43.32 21.88
CA ASP A 505 -53.22 42.73 21.24
C ASP A 505 -51.91 43.36 21.74
N TYR A 506 -51.90 44.69 21.89
CA TYR A 506 -50.74 45.42 22.42
C TYR A 506 -50.44 45.05 23.88
N GLU A 507 -51.47 45.03 24.75
CA GLU A 507 -51.30 44.70 26.16
C GLU A 507 -50.87 43.25 26.37
N ILE A 508 -51.45 42.29 25.65
CA ILE A 508 -51.03 40.88 25.70
C ILE A 508 -49.61 40.72 25.14
N GLY A 509 -49.26 41.46 24.10
CA GLY A 509 -47.88 41.53 23.60
C GLY A 509 -46.90 41.99 24.68
N LEU A 510 -47.22 43.06 25.40
CA LEU A 510 -46.39 43.59 26.48
C LEU A 510 -46.27 42.60 27.65
N LEU A 511 -47.37 41.95 28.04
CA LEU A 511 -47.34 40.93 29.08
C LEU A 511 -46.50 39.72 28.66
N PHE A 512 -46.60 39.30 27.39
CA PHE A 512 -45.75 38.24 26.85
C PHE A 512 -44.27 38.65 26.89
N GLU A 513 -43.92 39.87 26.49
CA GLU A 513 -42.56 40.39 26.61
C GLU A 513 -42.09 40.41 28.07
N ASN A 514 -42.96 40.77 29.01
CA ASN A 514 -42.64 40.70 30.44
C ASN A 514 -42.37 39.27 30.90
N THR A 515 -43.01 38.24 30.32
CA THR A 515 -42.70 36.83 30.67
C THR A 515 -41.31 36.38 30.22
N GLN A 516 -40.64 37.13 29.34
CA GLN A 516 -39.36 36.74 28.75
C GLN A 516 -38.24 36.53 29.79
N HIS A 517 -38.20 37.32 30.86
CA HIS A 517 -37.18 37.15 31.90
C HIS A 517 -37.33 35.80 32.60
N ILE A 518 -38.56 35.40 32.96
CA ILE A 518 -38.87 34.09 33.57
C ILE A 518 -38.47 32.96 32.62
N ILE A 519 -38.81 33.08 31.33
CA ILE A 519 -38.46 32.03 30.35
C ILE A 519 -36.95 31.91 30.17
N THR A 520 -36.22 33.02 30.21
CA THR A 520 -34.76 33.01 30.19
C THR A 520 -34.18 32.39 31.46
N GLU A 521 -34.68 32.74 32.65
CA GLU A 521 -34.19 32.22 33.92
C GLU A 521 -34.49 30.73 34.12
N GLU A 522 -35.67 30.27 33.73
CA GLU A 522 -36.13 28.90 33.93
C GLU A 522 -35.69 27.96 32.81
N PHE A 523 -35.65 28.42 31.55
CA PHE A 523 -35.39 27.56 30.39
C PHE A 523 -34.11 27.93 29.62
N GLY A 524 -33.53 29.10 29.87
CA GLY A 524 -32.37 29.60 29.12
C GLY A 524 -32.72 30.09 27.71
N LEU A 525 -33.99 30.31 27.41
CA LEU A 525 -34.49 30.58 26.06
C LEU A 525 -34.95 32.02 25.87
N GLN A 526 -34.75 32.53 24.66
CA GLN A 526 -35.40 33.74 24.15
C GLN A 526 -36.48 33.36 23.15
N LEU A 527 -37.69 33.88 23.34
CA LEU A 527 -38.83 33.62 22.48
C LEU A 527 -38.91 34.68 21.37
N LYS A 528 -39.45 34.29 20.22
CA LYS A 528 -39.84 35.20 19.14
C LYS A 528 -41.06 36.00 19.58
N ALA A 529 -41.21 37.20 19.00
CA ALA A 529 -42.43 37.98 19.16
C ALA A 529 -43.68 37.12 18.87
N PRO A 530 -44.71 37.17 19.74
CA PRO A 530 -45.84 36.27 19.64
C PRO A 530 -46.74 36.66 18.47
N ARG A 531 -47.40 35.65 17.88
CA ARG A 531 -48.51 35.86 16.95
C ARG A 531 -49.80 35.65 17.71
N LEU A 532 -50.60 36.70 17.75
CA LEU A 532 -51.82 36.72 18.51
C LEU A 532 -53.02 36.50 17.61
N LYS A 533 -53.96 35.67 18.06
CA LYS A 533 -55.22 35.41 17.36
C LYS A 533 -56.36 35.28 18.36
N ARG A 534 -57.40 36.09 18.19
CA ARG A 534 -58.67 35.89 18.90
C ARG A 534 -59.50 34.84 18.16
N VAL A 535 -60.04 33.87 18.90
CA VAL A 535 -60.88 32.80 18.36
C VAL A 535 -62.21 32.80 19.11
N SER A 536 -63.31 33.00 18.39
CA SER A 536 -64.66 32.82 18.96
C SER A 536 -65.00 31.33 18.98
N HIS A 537 -65.62 30.86 20.05
CA HIS A 537 -66.17 29.49 20.08
C HIS A 537 -67.29 29.32 19.03
N SER A 538 -67.92 30.41 18.56
CA SER A 538 -68.89 30.39 17.46
C SER A 538 -68.27 30.23 16.06
N ASP A 539 -66.95 30.36 15.92
CA ASP A 539 -66.23 30.21 14.64
C ASP A 539 -65.62 28.81 14.47
N LEU A 540 -65.80 27.92 15.45
CA LEU A 540 -65.67 26.49 15.23
C LEU A 540 -66.95 26.07 14.50
N ASN A 541 -66.82 25.68 13.23
CA ASN A 541 -67.93 25.18 12.42
C ASN A 541 -68.68 24.16 13.30
N ASP A 542 -69.97 24.38 13.62
CA ASP A 542 -70.73 23.59 14.60
C ASP A 542 -70.53 22.07 14.38
N ASN A 543 -70.35 21.68 13.13
CA ASN A 543 -70.02 20.32 12.69
C ASN A 543 -68.78 19.69 13.37
N ASP A 544 -67.72 20.44 13.67
CA ASP A 544 -66.49 19.93 14.30
C ASP A 544 -66.67 19.68 15.81
N VAL A 545 -67.45 20.53 16.49
CA VAL A 545 -67.78 20.35 17.91
C VAL A 545 -68.75 19.17 18.07
N TYR A 546 -69.75 19.07 17.19
CA TYR A 546 -70.62 17.89 17.16
C TYR A 546 -69.83 16.62 16.79
N ALA A 547 -68.91 16.68 15.81
CA ALA A 547 -68.11 15.52 15.42
C ALA A 547 -67.19 15.04 16.54
N MET A 548 -66.54 15.94 17.29
CA MET A 548 -65.72 15.58 18.45
C MET A 548 -66.56 14.95 19.57
N ALA A 549 -67.73 15.51 19.89
CA ALA A 549 -68.65 14.92 20.88
C ALA A 549 -69.14 13.53 20.45
N PHE A 550 -69.42 13.33 19.14
CA PHE A 550 -69.79 12.01 18.62
C PHE A 550 -68.63 11.02 18.60
N LEU A 551 -67.39 11.47 18.38
CA LEU A 551 -66.20 10.62 18.45
C LEU A 551 -65.93 10.16 19.89
N GLU A 552 -66.03 11.07 20.86
CA GLU A 552 -65.85 10.75 22.29
C GLU A 552 -66.95 9.81 22.79
N GLN A 553 -68.20 10.06 22.42
CA GLN A 553 -69.31 9.14 22.70
C GLN A 553 -69.10 7.76 22.04
N ARG A 554 -68.47 7.71 20.86
CA ARG A 554 -68.19 6.45 20.16
C ARG A 554 -67.12 5.62 20.85
N GLU A 555 -66.07 6.26 21.37
CA GLU A 555 -65.04 5.54 22.13
C GLU A 555 -65.58 5.05 23.48
N GLN A 556 -66.44 5.82 24.16
CA GLN A 556 -67.14 5.34 25.35
C GLN A 556 -68.02 4.11 25.06
N ILE A 557 -68.83 4.14 24.00
CA ILE A 557 -69.66 3.00 23.60
C ILE A 557 -68.79 1.77 23.24
N LYS A 558 -67.61 1.95 22.65
CA LYS A 558 -66.70 0.84 22.34
C LYS A 558 -66.10 0.20 23.58
N GLU A 559 -65.69 1.00 24.55
CA GLU A 559 -65.17 0.47 25.83
C GLU A 559 -66.28 -0.23 26.61
N GLU A 560 -67.49 0.33 26.65
CA GLU A 560 -68.66 -0.35 27.24
C GLU A 560 -69.01 -1.65 26.50
N LEU A 561 -68.96 -1.65 25.16
CA LEU A 561 -69.22 -2.85 24.35
C LEU A 561 -68.17 -3.93 24.60
N LYS A 562 -66.91 -3.54 24.80
CA LYS A 562 -65.81 -4.44 25.12
C LYS A 562 -66.01 -5.08 26.50
N LEU A 563 -66.46 -4.31 27.49
CA LEU A 563 -66.80 -4.83 28.81
C LEU A 563 -68.01 -5.78 28.75
N ALA A 564 -69.08 -5.40 28.05
CA ALA A 564 -70.26 -6.26 27.88
C ALA A 564 -69.93 -7.60 27.19
N LEU A 565 -69.03 -7.59 26.18
CA LEU A 565 -68.53 -8.80 25.53
C LEU A 565 -67.67 -9.68 26.46
N MET A 566 -67.02 -9.11 27.47
CA MET A 566 -66.27 -9.88 28.46
C MET A 566 -67.16 -10.47 29.55
N GLU A 567 -68.37 -9.93 29.73
CA GLU A 567 -69.37 -10.36 30.72
C GLU A 567 -70.45 -11.28 30.12
N ASP A 568 -70.35 -11.62 28.83
CA ASP A 568 -71.31 -12.44 28.07
C ASP A 568 -72.78 -11.92 28.14
N ASP A 569 -72.97 -10.59 28.25
CA ASP A 569 -74.30 -9.96 28.25
C ASP A 569 -74.76 -9.67 26.82
N ASP A 570 -75.32 -10.70 26.17
CA ASP A 570 -75.77 -10.65 24.77
C ASP A 570 -76.79 -9.52 24.51
N ASP A 571 -77.67 -9.20 25.46
CA ASP A 571 -78.69 -8.17 25.30
C ASP A 571 -78.06 -6.76 25.28
N LEU A 572 -77.08 -6.52 26.18
CA LEU A 572 -76.35 -5.25 26.24
C LEU A 572 -75.42 -5.07 25.04
N VAL A 573 -74.79 -6.14 24.56
CA VAL A 573 -73.96 -6.15 23.34
C VAL A 573 -74.80 -5.72 22.14
N ASP A 574 -76.02 -6.24 22.03
CA ASP A 574 -76.92 -5.95 20.91
C ASP A 574 -77.44 -4.50 20.94
N GLU A 575 -77.68 -3.95 22.14
CA GLU A 575 -78.05 -2.54 22.35
C GLU A 575 -76.88 -1.58 22.01
N LEU A 576 -75.69 -1.85 22.54
CA LEU A 576 -74.50 -1.02 22.33
C LEU A 576 -74.05 -1.05 20.86
N THR A 577 -74.16 -2.21 20.19
CA THR A 577 -73.89 -2.32 18.76
C THR A 577 -74.85 -1.46 17.93
N LYS A 578 -76.14 -1.44 18.27
CA LYS A 578 -77.14 -0.55 17.63
C LYS A 578 -76.82 0.92 17.89
N LYS A 579 -76.43 1.30 19.12
CA LYS A 579 -75.99 2.67 19.45
C LYS A 579 -74.73 3.09 18.69
N LEU A 580 -73.74 2.20 18.58
CA LEU A 580 -72.48 2.42 17.86
C LEU A 580 -72.73 2.63 16.36
N LYS A 581 -73.62 1.82 15.77
CA LYS A 581 -74.04 1.96 14.38
C LYS A 581 -74.77 3.28 14.14
N LYS A 582 -75.73 3.64 15.00
CA LYS A 582 -76.47 4.90 14.92
C LYS A 582 -75.57 6.13 15.07
N SER A 583 -74.56 6.07 15.96
CA SER A 583 -73.55 7.11 16.10
C SER A 583 -72.68 7.24 14.84
N SER A 584 -72.25 6.10 14.28
CA SER A 584 -71.44 6.08 13.04
C SER A 584 -72.20 6.60 11.82
N ASP A 585 -73.50 6.31 11.71
CA ASP A 585 -74.33 6.81 10.62
C ASP A 585 -74.56 8.33 10.74
N ARG A 586 -74.67 8.87 11.96
CA ARG A 586 -74.72 10.32 12.23
C ARG A 586 -73.41 11.02 11.85
N LEU A 587 -72.26 10.42 12.19
CA LEU A 587 -70.94 10.93 11.80
C LEU A 587 -70.74 10.97 10.28
N LYS A 588 -71.22 9.96 9.55
CA LYS A 588 -71.22 9.95 8.07
C LYS A 588 -72.11 11.05 7.48
N GLY A 589 -73.24 11.35 8.13
CA GLY A 589 -74.12 12.45 7.72
C GLY A 589 -73.46 13.83 7.85
N ILE A 590 -72.63 14.04 8.87
CA ILE A 590 -71.90 15.29 9.11
C ILE A 590 -70.72 15.45 8.13
N SER A 591 -70.05 14.34 7.78
CA SER A 591 -68.89 14.32 6.86
C SER A 591 -69.23 14.56 5.38
N ASN A 592 -70.47 14.34 4.94
CA ASN A 592 -70.86 14.50 3.53
C ASN A 592 -71.10 15.96 3.11
N THR A 593 -71.11 16.91 4.03
CA THR A 593 -71.23 18.36 3.74
C THR A 593 -69.90 19.09 3.56
N ASP A 594 -68.77 18.46 3.87
CA ASP A 594 -67.42 19.00 3.61
C ASP A 594 -66.52 17.92 2.98
N SER A 595 -66.34 18.02 1.67
CA SER A 595 -65.60 17.06 0.83
C SER A 595 -64.08 17.16 0.99
N LYS A 596 -63.56 17.00 2.22
CA LYS A 596 -62.11 16.86 2.48
C LYS A 596 -61.67 15.77 3.46
N LEU A 597 -62.57 14.91 3.94
CA LEU A 597 -62.18 13.75 4.76
C LEU A 597 -62.74 12.46 4.16
N ILE A 598 -62.06 11.94 3.12
CA ILE A 598 -62.26 10.55 2.69
C ILE A 598 -61.30 9.69 3.52
N ILE A 599 -61.84 8.97 4.49
CA ILE A 599 -61.18 7.82 5.12
C ILE A 599 -61.87 6.56 4.58
N THR A 600 -61.13 5.75 3.84
CA THR A 600 -61.59 4.49 3.26
C THR A 600 -61.91 3.47 4.35
N ALA A 601 -63.07 2.84 4.23
CA ALA A 601 -63.50 1.74 5.10
C ALA A 601 -62.72 0.46 4.77
N SER A 602 -61.67 0.17 5.54
CA SER A 602 -60.98 -1.11 5.51
C SER A 602 -60.43 -1.51 6.87
N ASP A 603 -61.26 -1.56 7.92
CA ASP A 603 -60.82 -2.09 9.23
C ASP A 603 -61.88 -2.90 10.01
N THR A 604 -63.02 -3.23 9.41
CA THR A 604 -64.06 -4.04 10.09
C THR A 604 -64.03 -5.53 9.74
N LYS A 605 -62.89 -6.07 9.26
CA LYS A 605 -62.78 -7.51 8.93
C LYS A 605 -61.62 -8.27 9.58
N LYS A 606 -61.05 -7.75 10.67
CA LYS A 606 -60.02 -8.47 11.45
C LYS A 606 -60.23 -8.33 12.96
N ILE A 607 -61.41 -8.72 13.44
CA ILE A 607 -61.62 -9.10 14.84
C ILE A 607 -62.58 -10.28 14.79
N GLY A 608 -62.04 -11.50 14.77
CA GLY A 608 -62.79 -12.73 14.54
C GLY A 608 -61.98 -13.73 13.73
N ASN A 609 -60.75 -14.01 14.18
CA ASN A 609 -59.97 -15.22 13.92
C ASN A 609 -58.58 -14.97 14.49
N ASN A 610 -58.42 -15.35 15.76
CA ASN A 610 -57.16 -15.73 16.37
C ASN A 610 -57.52 -16.59 17.58
N GLY A 611 -57.91 -17.82 17.28
CA GLY A 611 -58.03 -18.96 18.19
C GLY A 611 -57.86 -20.20 17.32
N GLU A 612 -56.89 -21.04 17.68
CA GLU A 612 -56.39 -22.25 17.00
C GLU A 612 -55.28 -22.05 15.94
N GLU A 613 -54.05 -21.83 16.42
CA GLU A 613 -52.90 -22.76 16.33
C GLU A 613 -51.73 -22.28 17.21
#